data_AF-A0A7C2PW47-F1
#
_entry.id   AF-A0A7C2PW47-F1
#
_cell.length_a   1.000
_cell.length_b   1.000
_cell.length_c   1.000
_cell.angle_alpha   90.00
_cell.angle_beta   90.00
_cell.angle_gamma   90.00
#
_symmetry.space_group_name_H-M   'P 1'
#
loop_
_entity.id
_entity.type
_entity.pdbx_description
1 polymer ?
#
loop_
_entity_poly.entity_id
_entity_poly.type
_entity_poly.pdbx_seq_one_letter_code
_entity_poly.pdbx_strand_id
1 'polypeptide(L)'
;MEVQGFLIGLIGWAATAVLALGARRLSPIEQRAVIVCSWLVWMIPGFGAFVRMGVLTIDTAALFIGLSTIILAALLLIGARGRTRVR
;
A
#
# COMPACT_ATOMS: atom_id res chain seq x y z
N MET A 1 -16.90 -8.83 12.70
CA MET A 1 -15.44 -8.73 12.93
C MET A 1 -14.64 -8.80 11.63
N GLU A 2 -15.18 -9.37 10.54
CA GLU A 2 -14.45 -9.59 9.28
C GLU A 2 -13.86 -8.31 8.66
N VAL A 3 -14.66 -7.24 8.66
CA VAL A 3 -14.27 -5.97 8.05
C VAL A 3 -13.29 -5.18 8.92
N GLN A 4 -13.19 -5.46 10.23
CA GLN A 4 -12.39 -4.65 11.15
C GLN A 4 -10.89 -4.76 10.88
N GLY A 5 -10.35 -5.96 10.61
CA GLY A 5 -8.93 -6.12 10.29
C GLY A 5 -8.53 -5.34 9.04
N PHE A 6 -9.34 -5.46 8.00
CA PHE A 6 -9.15 -4.73 6.74
C PHE A 6 -9.23 -3.21 6.92
N LEU A 7 -10.22 -2.73 7.68
CA LEU A 7 -10.35 -1.31 8.00
C LEU A 7 -9.15 -0.79 8.80
N ILE A 8 -8.64 -1.55 9.77
CA ILE A 8 -7.43 -1.18 10.52
C ILE A 8 -6.24 -1.05 9.56
N GLY A 9 -6.06 -1.99 8.63
CA GLY A 9 -5.05 -1.90 7.59
C GLY A 9 -5.21 -0.65 6.72
N LEU A 10 -6.42 -0.37 6.23
CA LEU A 10 -6.69 0.83 5.44
C LEU A 10 -6.45 2.13 6.19
N ILE A 11 -6.89 2.21 7.46
CA ILE A 11 -6.70 3.39 8.31
C ILE A 11 -5.22 3.61 8.58
N GLY A 12 -4.47 2.56 8.90
CA GLY A 12 -3.02 2.65 9.13
C GLY A 12 -2.26 3.10 7.88
N TRP A 13 -2.63 2.56 6.71
CA TRP A 13 -2.06 3.00 5.43
C TRP A 13 -2.39 4.47 5.13
N ALA A 14 -3.65 4.89 5.29
CA ALA A 14 -4.08 6.26 5.08
C ALA A 14 -3.36 7.24 6.03
N ALA A 15 -3.23 6.88 7.30
CA ALA A 15 -2.48 7.68 8.28
C ALA A 15 -1.01 7.83 7.87
N THR A 16 -0.37 6.73 7.43
CA THR A 16 1.01 6.76 6.92
C THR A 16 1.12 7.65 5.69
N ALA A 17 0.12 7.63 4.81
CA ALA A 17 0.11 8.45 3.62
C ALA A 17 -0.02 9.95 3.93
N VAL A 18 -0.89 10.33 4.86
CA VAL A 18 -1.02 11.71 5.32
C VAL A 18 0.30 12.21 5.92
N LEU A 19 0.95 11.39 6.75
CA LEU A 19 2.26 11.72 7.33
C LEU A 19 3.36 11.85 6.27
N ALA A 20 3.39 10.95 5.29
CA ALA A 20 4.36 11.00 4.20
C ALA A 20 4.19 12.25 3.34
N LEU A 21 2.96 12.67 3.03
CA LEU A 21 2.69 13.91 2.29
C LEU A 21 3.10 15.16 3.08
N GLY A 22 2.97 15.14 4.42
CA GLY A 22 3.40 16.23 5.29
C GLY A 22 4.92 16.34 5.48
N ALA A 23 5.69 15.31 5.10
CA ALA A 23 7.13 15.26 5.31
C ALA A 23 7.89 16.14 4.31
N ARG A 24 8.19 17.38 4.72
CA ARG A 24 8.93 18.38 3.91
C ARG A 24 10.38 17.98 3.57
N ARG A 25 10.96 17.01 4.28
CA ARG A 25 12.32 16.51 4.03
C ARG A 25 12.39 15.50 2.88
N LEU A 26 11.25 14.93 2.49
CA LEU A 26 11.18 13.96 1.39
C LEU A 26 10.79 14.68 0.11
N SER A 27 11.47 14.34 -0.98
CA SER A 27 11.05 14.75 -2.32
C SER A 27 9.68 14.15 -2.66
N PRO A 28 8.91 14.76 -3.58
CA PRO A 28 7.58 14.24 -3.94
C PRO A 28 7.58 12.79 -4.47
N ILE A 29 8.71 12.31 -5.00
CA ILE A 29 8.84 10.91 -5.44
C ILE A 29 9.06 9.98 -4.25
N GLU A 30 9.89 10.37 -3.28
CA GLU A 30 10.13 9.60 -2.07
C GLU A 30 8.86 9.51 -1.21
N GLN A 31 8.09 10.60 -1.08
CA GLN A 31 6.79 10.58 -0.40
C GLN A 31 5.85 9.54 -1.02
N ARG A 32 5.72 9.53 -2.35
CA ARG A 32 4.89 8.55 -3.07
C ARG A 32 5.41 7.13 -2.91
N ALA A 33 6.73 6.94 -2.91
CA ALA A 33 7.35 5.64 -2.71
C ALA A 33 7.02 5.09 -1.32
N VAL A 34 7.13 5.93 -0.28
CA VAL A 34 6.74 5.56 1.09
C VAL A 34 5.27 5.17 1.18
N ILE A 35 4.37 5.93 0.53
CA ILE A 35 2.93 5.59 0.48
C ILE A 35 2.73 4.20 -0.14
N VAL A 36 3.36 3.92 -1.29
CA VAL A 36 3.24 2.63 -1.98
C VAL A 36 3.86 1.49 -1.17
N CYS A 37 5.07 1.68 -0.62
CA CYS A 37 5.75 0.65 0.17
C CYS A 37 5.00 0.33 1.47
N SER A 38 4.40 1.33 2.11
CA SER A 38 3.63 1.13 3.34
C SER A 38 2.34 0.33 3.13
N TRP A 39 1.80 0.29 1.90
CA TRP A 39 0.62 -0.52 1.56
C TRP A 39 0.80 -1.98 1.97
N LEU A 40 1.94 -2.57 1.61
CA LEU A 40 2.23 -3.97 1.88
C LEU A 40 2.24 -4.26 3.38
N VAL A 41 2.88 -3.37 4.17
CA VAL A 41 2.97 -3.50 5.63
C VAL A 41 1.59 -3.52 6.28
N TRP A 42 0.69 -2.64 5.83
CA TRP A 42 -0.64 -2.50 6.40
C TRP A 42 -1.66 -3.52 5.89
N MET A 43 -1.43 -4.11 4.72
CA MET A 43 -2.29 -5.17 4.20
C MET A 43 -2.03 -6.54 4.85
N ILE A 44 -0.87 -6.75 5.48
CA ILE A 44 -0.60 -7.97 6.27
C ILE A 44 -1.64 -8.16 7.40
N PRO A 45 -1.86 -7.21 8.33
CA PRO A 45 -2.93 -7.35 9.33
C PRO A 45 -4.33 -7.31 8.70
N GLY A 46 -4.51 -6.59 7.59
CA GLY A 46 -5.77 -6.50 6.85
C GLY A 46 -6.26 -7.85 6.34
N PHE A 47 -5.43 -8.54 5.55
CA PHE A 47 -5.75 -9.86 5.02
C PHE A 47 -5.50 -11.00 6.03
N GLY A 48 -4.58 -10.82 6.99
CA GLY A 48 -4.33 -11.79 8.05
C GLY A 48 -5.55 -12.03 8.96
N ALA A 49 -6.48 -11.07 9.04
CA ALA A 49 -7.78 -11.31 9.68
C ALA A 49 -8.62 -12.31 8.87
N PHE A 50 -8.78 -12.11 7.55
CA PHE A 50 -9.52 -13.00 6.67
C PHE A 50 -8.94 -14.42 6.61
N VAL A 51 -7.60 -14.54 6.64
CA VAL A 51 -6.92 -15.84 6.70
C VAL A 51 -7.23 -16.56 8.01
N ARG A 52 -7.14 -15.88 9.16
CA ARG A 52 -7.43 -16.49 10.47
C ARG A 52 -8.89 -16.96 10.61
N MET A 53 -9.81 -16.35 9.88
CA MET A 53 -11.23 -16.72 9.89
C MET A 53 -11.59 -17.77 8.83
N GLY A 54 -10.63 -18.21 8.00
CA GLY A 54 -10.87 -19.20 6.94
C GLY A 54 -11.59 -18.66 5.71
N VAL A 55 -11.77 -17.34 5.59
CA VAL A 55 -12.43 -16.68 4.44
C VAL A 55 -11.48 -16.58 3.24
N LEU A 56 -10.18 -16.47 3.50
CA LEU A 56 -9.13 -16.46 2.48
C LEU A 56 -8.04 -17.50 2.83
N THR A 57 -7.39 -18.05 1.82
CA THR A 57 -6.16 -18.83 2.04
C THR A 57 -4.95 -17.90 2.13
N ILE A 58 -3.85 -18.38 2.72
CA ILE A 58 -2.58 -17.65 2.74
C ILE A 58 -2.13 -17.33 1.31
N ASP A 59 -2.24 -18.28 0.40
CA ASP A 59 -1.82 -18.11 -1.00
C ASP A 59 -2.63 -17.04 -1.71
N THR A 60 -3.96 -17.04 -1.54
CA THR A 60 -4.82 -16.02 -2.15
C THR A 60 -4.55 -14.64 -1.57
N ALA A 61 -4.30 -14.53 -0.26
CA ALA A 61 -3.96 -13.27 0.39
C ALA A 61 -2.62 -12.74 -0.13
N ALA A 62 -1.61 -13.60 -0.22
CA ALA A 62 -0.30 -13.26 -0.75
C ALA A 62 -0.39 -12.79 -2.21
N LEU A 63 -1.20 -13.46 -3.04
CA LEU A 63 -1.46 -13.04 -4.42
C LEU A 63 -2.10 -11.65 -4.48
N PHE A 64 -3.16 -11.38 -3.71
CA PHE A 64 -3.81 -10.06 -3.69
C PHE A 64 -2.86 -8.94 -3.25
N ILE A 65 -2.10 -9.16 -2.17
CA ILE A 65 -1.13 -8.18 -1.66
C ILE A 65 -0.01 -7.96 -2.69
N GLY A 66 0.52 -9.04 -3.27
CA GLY A 66 1.58 -8.97 -4.27
C GLY A 66 1.16 -8.22 -5.53
N LEU A 67 0.02 -8.62 -6.13
CA LEU A 67 -0.52 -7.98 -7.33
C LEU A 67 -0.84 -6.50 -7.11
N SER A 68 -1.53 -6.16 -6.01
CA SER A 68 -1.84 -4.76 -5.71
C SER A 68 -0.58 -3.92 -5.49
N THR A 69 0.45 -4.46 -4.83
CA THR A 69 1.73 -3.79 -4.64
C THR A 69 2.45 -3.57 -5.98
N ILE A 70 2.47 -4.57 -6.86
CA ILE A 70 3.06 -4.44 -8.20
C ILE A 70 2.34 -3.37 -9.01
N ILE A 71 1.00 -3.35 -8.99
CA ILE A 71 0.19 -2.34 -9.69
C ILE A 71 0.53 -0.93 -9.17
N LEU A 72 0.56 -0.75 -7.85
CA LEU A 72 0.90 0.55 -7.24
C LEU A 72 2.33 0.98 -7.58
N ALA A 73 3.30 0.06 -7.55
CA ALA A 73 4.68 0.33 -7.94
C ALA A 73 4.79 0.71 -9.43
N ALA A 74 4.08 0.00 -10.31
CA ALA A 74 4.04 0.31 -11.74
C ALA A 74 3.45 1.71 -12.00
N LEU A 75 2.34 2.07 -11.34
CA LEU A 75 1.76 3.41 -11.43
C LEU A 75 2.74 4.49 -10.98
N LEU A 76 3.50 4.23 -9.91
CA LEU A 76 4.53 5.14 -9.42
C LEU A 76 5.66 5.31 -10.44
N LEU A 77 6.14 4.22 -11.05
CA LEU A 77 7.18 4.24 -12.08
C LEU A 77 6.73 4.96 -13.36
N ILE A 78 5.49 4.76 -13.79
CA ILE A 78 4.89 5.48 -14.92
C ILE A 78 4.84 6.97 -14.62
N GLY A 79 4.35 7.35 -13.43
CA GLY A 79 4.29 8.75 -12.99
C GLY A 79 5.66 9.39 -12.77
N ALA A 80 6.70 8.59 -12.50
CA ALA A 80 8.09 9.05 -12.44
C ALA A 80 8.65 9.31 -13.86
N ARG A 81 8.52 8.34 -14.76
CA ARG A 81 9.00 8.45 -16.16
C ARG A 81 8.32 9.58 -16.93
N GLY A 82 7.02 9.79 -16.71
CA GLY A 82 6.27 10.90 -17.31
C GLY A 82 6.83 12.27 -16.92
N ARG A 83 7.27 12.45 -15.67
CA ARG A 83 7.91 13.69 -15.20
C ARG A 83 9.29 13.91 -15.81
N THR A 84 10.08 12.86 -16.00
CA THR A 84 11.40 12.97 -16.62
C THR A 84 11.33 13.39 -18.09
N ARG A 85 10.23 13.09 -18.80
CA ARG A 85 10.03 13.49 -20.20
C ARG A 85 9.55 14.93 -20.40
N VAL A 86 8.98 15.56 -19.38
CA VAL A 86 8.36 16.90 -19.48
C VAL A 86 9.33 18.00 -19.00
N ARG A 87 10.41 17.63 -18.31
CA ARG A 87 11.52 18.53 -17.95
C ARG A 87 12.59 18.52 -19.04
#